data_AF-A0A4P6JKA8-F1
#
_entry.id   AF-A0A4P6JKA8-F1
#
_cell.length_a   1.000
_cell.length_b   1.000
_cell.length_c   1.000
_cell.angle_alpha   90.00
_cell.angle_beta   90.00
_cell.angle_gamma   90.00
#
_symmetry.space_group_name_H-M   'P 1'
#
loop_
_entity.id
_entity.type
_entity.pdbx_description
1 polymer ?
#
loop_
_entity_poly.entity_id
_entity_poly.type
_entity_poly.pdbx_seq_one_letter_code
_entity_poly.pdbx_strand_id
1 'polypeptide(L)'
;MRLYLIRHCEFVGQVEDRYSRIADFSLTEKGKEQAYMLGKQLQSVHLQAIFSSPLARAYETAAIIAQELTPPLPIMVIKDLQERNVYGILSGVKRSEATKLFQHVLKKLHLLRTVKALFPQTQHM
;
A
#
# COMPACT_ATOMS: atom_id res chain seq x y z
N MET A 1 21.64 -3.43 -12.63
CA MET A 1 20.77 -3.08 -11.49
C MET A 1 19.45 -3.83 -11.63
N ARG A 2 18.94 -4.44 -10.54
CA ARG A 2 17.64 -5.14 -10.53
C ARG A 2 16.77 -4.56 -9.42
N LEU A 3 15.53 -4.19 -9.75
CA LEU A 3 14.57 -3.62 -8.82
C LEU A 3 13.43 -4.61 -8.57
N TYR A 4 13.11 -4.83 -7.30
CA TYR A 4 11.97 -5.64 -6.87
C TYR A 4 10.91 -4.69 -6.31
N LEU A 5 9.73 -4.67 -6.92
CA LEU A 5 8.62 -3.82 -6.50
C LEU A 5 7.63 -4.66 -5.70
N ILE A 6 7.54 -4.37 -4.40
CA ILE A 6 6.68 -5.08 -3.47
C ILE A 6 5.59 -4.12 -3.02
N ARG A 7 4.33 -4.52 -3.21
CA ARG A 7 3.22 -3.83 -2.56
C ARG A 7 3.15 -4.28 -1.10
N HIS A 8 2.76 -3.37 -0.21
CA HIS A 8 2.46 -3.72 1.17
C HIS A 8 1.50 -4.93 1.27
N CYS A 9 1.63 -5.72 2.32
CA CYS A 9 0.75 -6.83 2.62
C CYS A 9 -0.65 -6.35 3.07
N GLU A 10 -1.55 -7.30 3.33
CA GLU A 10 -2.90 -7.02 3.83
C GLU A 10 -2.86 -6.22 5.14
N PHE A 11 -3.75 -5.25 5.28
CA PHE A 11 -3.73 -4.30 6.40
C PHE A 11 -5.15 -3.96 6.84
N VAL A 12 -5.30 -3.48 8.08
CA VAL A 12 -6.59 -3.34 8.75
C VAL A 12 -7.59 -2.51 7.94
N GLY A 13 -7.16 -1.34 7.44
CA GLY A 13 -8.04 -0.45 6.68
C GLY A 13 -8.59 -1.06 5.38
N GLN A 14 -7.90 -2.02 4.77
CA GLN A 14 -8.42 -2.75 3.61
C GLN A 14 -9.53 -3.72 4.02
N VAL A 15 -9.33 -4.50 5.09
CA VAL A 15 -10.31 -5.46 5.59
C VAL A 15 -11.57 -4.75 6.09
N GLU A 16 -11.41 -3.58 6.71
CA GLU A 16 -12.54 -2.77 7.19
C GLU A 16 -13.23 -1.94 6.09
N ASP A 17 -12.79 -2.07 4.83
CA ASP A 17 -13.26 -1.29 3.68
C ASP A 17 -13.29 0.23 3.94
N ARG A 18 -12.11 0.77 4.27
CA ARG A 18 -11.89 2.20 4.49
C ARG A 18 -11.25 2.87 3.28
N TYR A 19 -11.35 4.20 3.23
CA TYR A 19 -10.58 5.03 2.30
C TYR A 19 -9.12 5.15 2.78
N SER A 20 -8.32 4.10 2.57
CA SER A 20 -7.07 3.89 3.32
C SER A 20 -5.78 4.46 2.74
N ARG A 21 -5.83 5.34 1.73
CA ARG A 21 -4.62 5.77 0.99
C ARG A 21 -3.50 6.35 1.87
N ILE A 22 -3.63 7.59 2.31
CA ILE A 22 -2.66 8.18 3.25
C ILE A 22 -3.02 7.95 4.70
N ALA A 23 -4.22 7.41 4.96
CA ALA A 23 -4.59 6.99 6.30
C ALA A 23 -3.70 5.83 6.73
N ASP A 24 -3.15 5.95 7.93
CA ASP A 24 -2.15 5.03 8.40
C ASP A 24 -2.77 3.87 9.16
N PHE A 25 -2.43 2.65 8.74
CA PHE A 25 -3.01 1.41 9.25
C PHE A 25 -1.91 0.35 9.25
N SER A 26 -1.81 -0.39 10.34
CA SER A 26 -0.93 -1.55 10.47
C SER A 26 -1.45 -2.76 9.67
N LEU A 27 -0.55 -3.72 9.45
CA LEU A 27 -0.86 -5.01 8.87
C LEU A 27 -1.87 -5.79 9.72
N THR A 28 -2.67 -6.63 9.07
CA THR A 28 -3.42 -7.67 9.77
C THR A 28 -2.48 -8.82 10.16
N GLU A 29 -2.91 -9.75 11.01
CA GLU A 29 -2.12 -10.96 11.31
C GLU A 29 -1.81 -11.75 10.02
N LYS A 30 -2.80 -11.91 9.15
CA LYS A 30 -2.61 -12.49 7.81
C LYS A 30 -1.64 -11.67 6.96
N GLY A 31 -1.64 -10.34 7.07
CA GLY A 31 -0.67 -9.47 6.43
C GLY A 31 0.76 -9.70 6.91
N LYS A 32 0.93 -9.92 8.21
CA LYS A 32 2.25 -10.27 8.79
C LYS A 32 2.73 -11.63 8.30
N GLU A 33 1.85 -12.63 8.25
CA GLU A 33 2.15 -13.95 7.68
C GLU A 33 2.57 -13.85 6.21
N GLN A 34 1.89 -13.03 5.41
CA GLN A 34 2.27 -12.76 4.02
C GLN A 34 3.68 -12.17 3.93
N ALA A 35 4.00 -11.18 4.76
CA ALA A 35 5.32 -10.56 4.78
C ALA A 35 6.42 -11.53 5.21
N TYR A 36 6.14 -12.39 6.19
CA TYR A 36 7.05 -13.45 6.63
C TYR A 36 7.35 -14.43 5.50
N MET A 37 6.31 -14.96 4.83
CA MET A 37 6.47 -15.90 3.72
C MET A 37 7.25 -15.28 2.55
N LEU A 38 6.98 -14.00 2.25
CA LEU A 38 7.73 -13.26 1.23
C LEU A 38 9.20 -13.07 1.63
N GLY A 39 9.46 -12.73 2.90
CA GLY A 39 10.81 -12.64 3.44
C GLY A 39 11.60 -13.94 3.26
N LYS A 40 11.00 -15.09 3.60
CA LYS A 40 11.61 -16.41 3.36
C LYS A 40 11.96 -16.66 1.90
N GLN A 41 11.07 -16.32 0.97
CA GLN A 41 11.32 -16.49 -0.46
C GLN A 41 12.49 -15.61 -0.94
N LEU A 42 12.62 -14.41 -0.38
CA LEU A 42 13.66 -13.44 -0.73
C LEU A 42 15.03 -13.75 -0.14
N GLN A 43 15.17 -14.72 0.78
CA GLN A 43 16.48 -15.15 1.29
C GLN A 43 17.42 -15.65 0.17
N SER A 44 16.86 -16.23 -0.88
CA SER A 44 17.61 -16.70 -2.06
C SER A 44 18.05 -15.56 -3.00
N VAL A 45 17.55 -14.35 -2.76
CA VAL A 45 17.84 -13.17 -3.57
C VAL A 45 18.92 -12.35 -2.88
N HIS A 46 19.97 -12.00 -3.62
CA HIS A 46 20.99 -11.07 -3.14
C HIS A 46 20.46 -9.63 -3.15
N LEU A 47 19.68 -9.28 -2.13
CA LEU A 47 19.22 -7.92 -1.89
C LEU A 47 20.34 -7.10 -1.22
N GLN A 48 20.48 -5.86 -1.65
CA GLN A 48 21.52 -4.94 -1.15
C GLN A 48 20.92 -3.76 -0.36
N ALA A 49 19.64 -3.45 -0.59
CA ALA A 49 18.95 -2.35 0.03
C ALA A 49 17.44 -2.60 0.04
N ILE A 50 16.76 -2.06 1.05
CA ILE A 50 15.31 -2.03 1.14
C ILE A 50 14.87 -0.57 1.28
N PHE A 51 13.94 -0.15 0.43
CA PHE A 51 13.30 1.16 0.50
C PHE A 51 11.83 0.98 0.82
N SER A 52 11.28 1.84 1.67
CA SER A 52 9.86 1.77 2.03
C SER A 52 9.18 3.14 2.08
N SER A 53 7.89 3.14 1.82
CA SER A 53 7.00 4.25 2.12
C SER A 53 6.92 4.46 3.64
N PRO A 54 6.70 5.70 4.11
CA PRO A 54 6.56 5.97 5.54
C PRO A 54 5.27 5.41 6.17
N LEU A 55 4.31 4.91 5.37
CA LEU A 55 3.05 4.37 5.90
C LEU A 55 3.29 3.02 6.58
N ALA A 56 2.70 2.82 7.77
CA ALA A 56 2.86 1.67 8.65
C ALA A 56 2.75 0.34 7.89
N ARG A 57 1.69 0.11 7.10
CA ARG A 57 1.54 -1.11 6.29
C ARG A 57 2.74 -1.42 5.38
N ALA A 58 3.35 -0.40 4.77
CA ALA A 58 4.51 -0.60 3.89
C ALA A 58 5.78 -0.78 4.70
N TYR A 59 5.95 0.01 5.76
CA TYR A 59 7.09 -0.10 6.66
C TYR A 59 7.12 -1.46 7.38
N GLU A 60 6.01 -1.90 7.97
CA GLU A 60 5.87 -3.19 8.64
C GLU A 60 6.12 -4.36 7.68
N THR A 61 5.62 -4.29 6.44
CA THR A 61 5.91 -5.30 5.41
C THR A 61 7.42 -5.38 5.16
N ALA A 62 8.06 -4.23 4.95
CA ALA A 62 9.51 -4.15 4.73
C ALA A 62 10.31 -4.61 5.95
N ALA A 63 9.86 -4.27 7.16
CA ALA A 63 10.50 -4.64 8.43
C ALA A 63 10.52 -6.15 8.65
N ILE A 64 9.39 -6.81 8.41
CA ILE A 64 9.30 -8.26 8.51
C ILE A 64 10.20 -8.92 7.46
N ILE A 65 10.15 -8.47 6.21
CA ILE A 65 11.04 -8.98 5.14
C ILE A 65 12.51 -8.80 5.52
N ALA A 66 12.89 -7.62 5.99
CA ALA A 66 14.27 -7.31 6.37
C ALA A 66 14.80 -8.22 7.48
N GLN A 67 13.96 -8.55 8.47
CA GLN A 67 14.32 -9.46 9.57
C GLN A 67 14.52 -10.90 9.09
N GLU A 68 13.83 -11.32 8.03
CA GLU A 68 14.00 -12.65 7.44
C GLU A 68 15.28 -12.80 6.61
N LEU A 69 15.97 -11.70 6.27
CA LEU A 69 17.23 -11.76 5.51
C LEU A 69 18.42 -12.00 6.45
N THR A 70 19.45 -12.66 5.91
CA THR A 70 20.70 -12.94 6.63
C THR A 70 21.90 -12.39 5.84
N PRO A 71 22.56 -11.31 6.30
CA PRO A 71 22.19 -10.50 7.46
C PRO A 71 20.93 -9.66 7.22
N PRO A 72 20.25 -9.21 8.29
CA PRO A 72 19.15 -8.27 8.14
C PRO A 72 19.61 -6.97 7.47
N LEU A 73 18.77 -6.43 6.59
CA LEU A 73 19.07 -5.17 5.89
C LEU A 73 18.38 -3.98 6.56
N PRO A 74 19.04 -2.80 6.66
CA PRO A 74 18.37 -1.59 7.10
C PRO A 74 17.34 -1.11 6.08
N ILE A 75 16.28 -0.46 6.56
CA ILE A 75 15.22 0.09 5.72
C ILE A 75 15.42 1.59 5.58
N MET A 76 15.51 2.06 4.35
CA MET A 76 15.52 3.48 4.02
C MET A 76 14.10 3.94 3.73
N VAL A 77 13.58 4.82 4.59
CA VAL A 77 12.23 5.39 4.41
C VAL A 77 12.29 6.54 3.42
N ILE A 78 11.52 6.44 2.34
CA ILE A 78 11.46 7.44 1.27
C ILE A 78 10.05 8.02 1.22
N LYS A 79 9.92 9.30 1.58
CA LYS A 79 8.63 10.01 1.62
C LYS A 79 7.91 9.99 0.27
N ASP A 80 8.63 10.06 -0.83
CA ASP A 80 8.06 10.09 -2.18
C ASP A 80 7.46 8.74 -2.64
N LEU A 81 7.68 7.65 -1.88
CA LEU A 81 7.01 6.37 -2.08
C LEU A 81 5.62 6.32 -1.42
N GLN A 82 5.19 7.40 -0.76
CA GLN A 82 3.87 7.46 -0.11
C GLN A 82 2.73 7.38 -1.13
N GLU A 83 1.64 6.71 -0.73
CA GLU A 83 0.43 6.63 -1.54
C GLU A 83 -0.19 8.03 -1.75
N ARG A 84 -0.89 8.23 -2.87
CA ARG A 84 -1.44 9.54 -3.22
C ARG A 84 -2.56 9.97 -2.27
N ASN A 85 -2.53 11.21 -1.81
CA ASN A 85 -3.65 11.81 -1.06
C ASN A 85 -4.80 12.25 -1.98
N VAL A 86 -5.50 11.30 -2.62
CA VAL A 86 -6.67 11.63 -3.48
C VAL A 86 -8.00 11.60 -2.73
N TYR A 87 -8.03 11.07 -1.50
CA TYR A 87 -9.26 10.97 -0.71
C TYR A 87 -9.46 12.17 0.21
N GLY A 88 -8.42 12.95 0.50
CA GLY A 88 -8.52 14.16 1.32
C GLY A 88 -9.25 13.86 2.63
N ILE A 89 -10.34 14.58 2.86
CA ILE A 89 -11.21 14.47 4.04
C ILE A 89 -11.80 13.07 4.27
N LEU A 90 -11.86 12.22 3.24
CA LEU A 90 -12.38 10.86 3.37
C LEU A 90 -11.35 9.88 3.93
N SER A 91 -10.08 10.28 4.06
CA SER A 91 -9.00 9.39 4.49
C SER A 91 -9.31 8.74 5.85
N GLY A 92 -9.34 7.41 5.88
CA GLY A 92 -9.64 6.62 7.08
C GLY A 92 -11.13 6.38 7.36
N VAL A 93 -12.04 7.05 6.65
CA VAL A 93 -13.48 6.86 6.81
C VAL A 93 -13.90 5.51 6.22
N LYS A 94 -14.81 4.80 6.90
CA LYS A 94 -15.41 3.57 6.38
C LYS A 94 -16.31 3.90 5.20
N ARG A 95 -16.27 3.10 4.12
CA ARG A 95 -17.05 3.43 2.91
C ARG A 95 -18.54 3.55 3.18
N SER A 96 -19.09 2.69 4.03
CA SER A 96 -20.50 2.72 4.42
C SER A 96 -20.91 4.02 5.12
N GLU A 97 -20.01 4.61 5.91
CA GLU A 97 -20.24 5.89 6.61
C GLU A 97 -20.10 7.07 5.65
N ALA A 98 -19.11 7.03 4.76
CA ALA A 98 -18.88 8.08 3.78
C ALA A 98 -20.10 8.31 2.88
N THR A 99 -20.79 7.25 2.49
CA THR A 99 -22.02 7.35 1.68
C THR A 99 -23.11 8.16 2.38
N LYS A 100 -23.20 8.06 3.71
CA LYS A 100 -24.19 8.78 4.52
C LYS A 100 -23.78 10.24 4.75
N LEU A 101 -22.53 10.47 5.09
CA LEU A 101 -22.03 11.79 5.53
C LEU A 101 -21.60 12.69 4.38
N PHE A 102 -21.13 12.11 3.27
CA PHE A 102 -20.46 12.84 2.18
C PHE A 102 -21.07 12.57 0.81
N GLN A 103 -22.36 12.24 0.74
CA GLN A 103 -23.04 11.87 -0.51
C GLN A 103 -22.80 12.89 -1.66
N HIS A 104 -22.80 14.19 -1.34
CA HIS A 104 -22.53 15.25 -2.32
C HIS A 104 -21.08 15.27 -2.83
N VAL A 105 -20.11 15.00 -1.96
CA VAL A 105 -18.66 14.94 -2.31
C VAL A 105 -18.36 13.68 -3.12
N LEU A 106 -18.97 12.53 -2.76
CA LEU A 106 -18.75 11.26 -3.45
C LEU A 106 -19.24 11.27 -4.90
N LYS A 107 -20.30 12.04 -5.23
CA LYS A 107 -20.75 12.25 -6.62
C LYS A 107 -19.66 12.92 -7.47
N LYS A 108 -18.96 13.92 -6.94
CA LYS A 108 -17.83 14.57 -7.63
C LYS A 108 -16.61 13.65 -7.76
N LEU A 109 -16.36 12.82 -6.74
CA LEU A 109 -15.25 11.85 -6.77
C LEU A 109 -15.45 10.74 -7.81
N HIS A 110 -16.70 10.29 -8.03
CA HIS A 110 -17.05 9.35 -9.10
C HIS A 110 -16.77 9.94 -10.49
N LEU A 111 -17.11 11.22 -10.71
CA LEU A 111 -16.86 11.90 -11.98
C LEU A 111 -15.37 11.89 -12.38
N LEU A 112 -14.47 12.09 -11.40
CA LEU A 112 -13.02 12.06 -11.60
C LEU A 112 -12.48 10.67 -11.96
N ARG A 113 -13.18 9.59 -11.58
CA ARG A 113 -12.83 8.22 -11.96
C ARG A 113 -13.28 7.90 -13.37
N THR A 114 -14.46 8.39 -13.79
CA THR A 114 -14.99 8.16 -15.14
C THR A 114 -14.14 8.83 -16.22
N VAL A 115 -13.57 10.02 -15.95
CA VAL A 115 -12.66 10.70 -16.89
C VAL A 115 -11.36 9.93 -17.12
N LYS A 116 -10.92 9.10 -16.16
CA LYS A 116 -9.69 8.31 -16.27
C LYS A 116 -9.85 7.02 -17.09
N ALA A 117 -11.07 6.63 -17.44
CA ALA A 117 -11.36 5.48 -18.31
C ALA A 117 -11.19 5.79 -19.81
N LEU A 118 -10.75 7.01 -20.17
CA LEU A 118 -10.55 7.46 -21.56
C LEU A 118 -9.10 7.33 -22.06
N PHE A 119 -8.20 6.67 -21.32
CA PHE A 119 -6.90 6.28 -21.88
C PHE A 119 -7.06 4.95 -22.61
N PRO A 120 -6.80 4.88 -23.93
CA PRO A 120 -6.89 3.63 -24.67
C PRO A 120 -5.91 2.62 -24.07
N GLN A 121 -6.36 1.38 -23.88
CA GLN A 121 -5.48 0.28 -23.52
C GLN A 121 -4.52 0.07 -24.67
N THR A 122 -3.24 0.38 -24.48
CA THR A 122 -2.19 -0.07 -25.39
C THR A 122 -2.11 -1.58 -25.28
N GLN A 123 -2.66 -2.28 -26.28
CA GLN A 123 -2.29 -3.65 -26.60
C GLN A 123 -0.80 -3.67 -26.88
N HIS A 124 -0.02 -4.27 -25.98
CA HIS A 124 1.35 -4.63 -26.29
C HIS A 124 1.35 -5.98 -27.01
N MET A 125 1.88 -5.97 -28.23
CA MET A 125 2.40 -7.14 -28.93
C MET A 125 3.61 -7.72 -28.18
#